data_AF-A0A101H7W2-F1
#
_entry.id   AF-A0A101H7W2-F1
#
_cell.length_a   1.000
_cell.length_b   1.000
_cell.length_c   1.000
_cell.angle_alpha   90.00
_cell.angle_beta   90.00
_cell.angle_gamma   90.00
#
_symmetry.space_group_name_H-M   'P 1'
#
loop_
_entity.id
_entity.type
_entity.pdbx_description
1 polymer ?
#
loop_
_entity_poly.entity_id
_entity_poly.type
_entity_poly.pdbx_seq_one_letter_code
_entity_poly.pdbx_strand_id
1 'polypeptide(L)'
;SQSKKLCPHRILLSEDNWQEDWDGFQRYRVQPALDYYENLKSIPDWGKKTIEKLINKGYLTGDGDTLDLTLDMIRIFVIHDRAGLYD
;
A
#
# COMPACT_ATOMS: atom_id res chain seq x y z
N SER A 1 -7.17 21.38 -35.50
CA SER A 1 -7.00 22.16 -34.25
C SER A 1 -8.24 21.91 -33.41
N GLN A 2 -8.23 21.26 -32.24
CA GLN A 2 -7.29 21.36 -31.14
C GLN A 2 -7.11 19.99 -30.47
N SER A 3 -5.86 19.68 -30.09
CA SER A 3 -5.52 18.63 -29.15
C SER A 3 -6.23 18.92 -27.81
N LYS A 4 -7.26 18.13 -27.48
CA LYS A 4 -7.87 18.19 -26.15
C LYS A 4 -6.87 17.57 -25.19
N LYS A 5 -6.20 18.47 -24.48
CA LYS A 5 -5.14 18.21 -23.50
C LYS A 5 -5.56 17.08 -22.55
N LEU A 6 -4.66 16.10 -22.41
CA LEU A 6 -4.62 15.14 -21.31
C LEU A 6 -4.51 15.92 -19.99
N CYS A 7 -5.65 16.30 -19.41
CA CYS A 7 -5.74 16.57 -17.98
C CYS A 7 -6.84 15.64 -17.47
N PRO A 8 -6.53 14.68 -16.60
CA PRO A 8 -7.59 13.87 -15.99
C PRO A 8 -8.58 14.84 -15.35
N HIS A 9 -9.83 14.71 -15.78
CA HIS A 9 -10.92 15.56 -15.34
C HIS A 9 -10.90 15.59 -13.81
N ARG A 10 -10.81 16.79 -13.23
CA ARG A 10 -11.02 16.99 -11.79
C ARG A 10 -12.35 16.31 -11.48
N ILE A 11 -12.33 15.23 -10.69
CA ILE A 11 -13.52 14.56 -10.21
C ILE A 11 -14.24 15.59 -9.33
N LEU A 12 -15.12 16.38 -9.95
CA LEU A 12 -16.11 17.15 -9.25
C LEU A 12 -17.27 16.17 -9.08
N LEU A 13 -17.41 15.66 -7.86
CA LEU A 13 -18.57 14.88 -7.45
C LEU A 13 -19.81 15.69 -7.83
N SER A 14 -20.64 15.18 -8.73
CA SER A 14 -21.89 15.85 -9.06
C SER A 14 -22.94 15.45 -8.01
N GLU A 15 -23.73 16.41 -7.51
CA GLU A 15 -24.70 16.11 -6.44
C GLU A 15 -25.78 15.11 -6.89
N ASP A 16 -26.01 14.99 -8.20
CA ASP A 16 -27.12 14.23 -8.79
C ASP A 16 -26.80 12.75 -9.06
N ASN A 17 -25.55 12.31 -8.93
CA ASN A 17 -25.11 10.94 -9.25
C ASN A 17 -24.17 10.35 -8.18
N TRP A 18 -24.23 10.86 -6.96
CA TRP A 18 -23.31 10.55 -5.87
C TRP A 18 -23.06 9.05 -5.64
N GLN A 19 -24.08 8.20 -5.80
CA GLN A 19 -23.95 6.76 -5.63
C GLN A 19 -23.09 6.11 -6.72
N GLU A 20 -23.25 6.54 -7.98
CA GLU A 20 -22.46 6.05 -9.11
C GLU A 20 -21.04 6.59 -9.08
N ASP A 21 -20.88 7.85 -8.68
CA ASP A 21 -19.58 8.49 -8.44
C ASP A 21 -18.84 7.80 -7.27
N TRP A 22 -19.56 7.43 -6.22
CA TRP A 22 -19.02 6.68 -5.09
C TRP A 22 -18.64 5.25 -5.49
N ASP A 23 -19.50 4.54 -6.21
CA ASP A 23 -19.20 3.19 -6.71
C ASP A 23 -18.04 3.22 -7.71
N GLY A 24 -17.95 4.26 -8.53
CA GLY A 24 -16.83 4.54 -9.43
C GLY A 24 -15.55 4.84 -8.66
N PHE A 25 -15.62 5.68 -7.62
CA PHE A 25 -14.51 5.98 -6.72
C PHE A 25 -14.03 4.74 -5.97
N GLN A 26 -14.95 3.90 -5.47
CA GLN A 26 -14.63 2.62 -4.85
C GLN A 26 -13.94 1.70 -5.87
N ARG A 27 -14.44 1.59 -7.11
CA ARG A 27 -13.76 0.83 -8.18
C ARG A 27 -12.38 1.40 -8.56
N TYR A 28 -12.19 2.72 -8.55
CA TYR A 28 -10.92 3.37 -8.86
C TYR A 28 -9.91 3.34 -7.69
N ARG A 29 -10.38 3.35 -6.44
CA ARG A 29 -9.58 3.03 -5.25
C ARG A 29 -9.24 1.54 -5.16
N VAL A 30 -10.08 0.70 -5.75
CA VAL A 30 -9.82 -0.71 -6.03
C VAL A 30 -9.12 -0.86 -7.40
N GLN A 31 -8.12 -0.02 -7.67
CA GLN A 31 -6.86 -0.65 -8.12
C GLN A 31 -6.47 -1.53 -6.93
N PRO A 32 -6.35 -2.86 -7.09
CA PRO A 32 -6.39 -3.84 -6.00
C PRO A 32 -5.68 -3.23 -4.80
N ALA A 33 -6.49 -2.81 -3.82
CA ALA A 33 -6.00 -2.10 -2.66
C ALA A 33 -4.86 -2.97 -2.15
N LEU A 34 -3.64 -2.41 -2.20
CA LEU A 34 -2.36 -3.10 -2.01
C LEU A 34 -2.54 -4.34 -1.15
N ASP A 35 -2.21 -5.54 -1.66
CA ASP A 35 -2.29 -6.76 -0.85
C ASP A 35 -1.54 -6.50 0.47
N TYR A 36 -2.31 -6.38 1.56
CA TYR A 36 -1.78 -6.10 2.88
C TYR A 36 -1.30 -7.42 3.47
N TYR A 37 -0.11 -7.40 4.02
CA TYR A 37 0.52 -8.52 4.68
C TYR A 37 0.25 -8.42 6.18
N GLU A 38 -0.78 -9.12 6.63
CA GLU A 38 -1.22 -9.10 8.03
C GLU A 38 -0.22 -9.81 8.96
N ASN A 39 0.47 -10.84 8.47
CA ASN A 39 1.35 -11.69 9.28
C ASN A 39 2.60 -12.14 8.52
N LEU A 40 3.64 -12.52 9.28
CA LEU A 40 4.92 -13.01 8.73
C LEU A 40 4.78 -14.18 7.75
N LYS A 41 3.72 -15.01 7.84
CA LYS A 41 3.52 -16.15 6.94
C LYS A 41 3.07 -15.70 5.55
N SER A 42 2.29 -14.62 5.47
CA SER A 42 1.80 -14.04 4.22
C SER A 42 2.88 -13.31 3.42
N ILE A 43 3.93 -12.82 4.10
CA ILE A 43 5.04 -12.07 3.49
C ILE A 43 5.83 -12.96 2.52
N PRO A 44 6.29 -12.46 1.36
CA PRO A 44 7.15 -13.23 0.46
C PRO A 44 8.48 -13.62 1.11
N ASP A 45 9.02 -14.80 0.78
CA ASP A 45 10.22 -15.35 1.43
C ASP A 45 11.44 -14.42 1.39
N TRP A 46 11.59 -13.61 0.34
CA TRP A 46 12.68 -12.65 0.19
C TRP A 46 12.62 -11.48 1.19
N GLY A 47 11.46 -11.20 1.78
CA GLY A 47 11.24 -10.12 2.76
C GLY A 47 11.07 -10.58 4.20
N LYS A 48 10.73 -11.86 4.43
CA LYS A 48 10.42 -12.40 5.77
C LYS A 48 11.49 -12.10 6.82
N LYS A 49 12.76 -12.38 6.51
CA LYS A 49 13.88 -12.20 7.46
C LYS A 49 14.03 -10.75 7.91
N THR A 50 13.88 -9.80 6.99
CA THR A 50 14.00 -8.37 7.30
C THR A 50 12.83 -7.91 8.18
N ILE A 51 11.60 -8.30 7.87
CA ILE A 51 10.44 -7.92 8.68
C ILE A 51 10.49 -8.57 10.07
N GLU A 52 10.90 -9.84 10.15
CA GLU A 52 11.13 -10.53 11.43
C GLU A 52 12.20 -9.81 12.27
N LYS A 53 13.31 -9.38 11.66
CA LYS A 53 14.35 -8.57 12.32
C LYS A 53 13.78 -7.25 12.87
N LEU A 54 12.95 -6.55 12.09
CA LEU A 54 12.33 -5.29 12.50
C LEU A 54 11.32 -5.47 13.65
N ILE A 55 10.54 -6.55 13.64
CA ILE A 55 9.63 -6.92 14.75
C ILE A 55 10.44 -7.22 16.01
N ASN A 56 11.50 -8.04 15.90
CA ASN A 56 12.34 -8.42 17.03
C ASN A 56 13.08 -7.22 17.64
N LYS A 57 13.41 -6.20 16.83
CA LYS A 57 13.99 -4.93 17.30
C LYS A 57 12.93 -3.95 17.84
N GLY A 58 11.64 -4.25 17.68
CA GLY A 58 10.54 -3.40 18.11
C GLY A 58 10.24 -2.19 17.21
N TYR A 59 10.82 -2.14 16.01
CA TYR A 59 10.58 -1.04 15.05
C TYR A 59 9.23 -1.17 14.34
N LEU A 60 8.75 -2.40 14.21
CA LEU A 60 7.39 -2.69 13.73
C LEU A 60 6.59 -3.28 14.88
N THR A 61 5.59 -2.53 15.32
CA THR A 61 4.55 -2.97 16.24
C THR A 61 3.24 -2.87 15.47
N GLY A 62 2.57 -4.00 15.29
CA GLY A 62 1.24 -4.05 14.68
C GLY A 62 0.17 -3.40 15.57
N ASP A 63 -1.06 -3.43 15.11
CA ASP A 63 -2.24 -2.95 15.87
C ASP A 63 -2.77 -3.97 16.90
N GLY A 64 -2.03 -5.04 17.13
CA GLY A 64 -2.36 -6.14 18.04
C GLY A 64 -2.35 -7.48 17.30
N ASP A 65 -3.09 -7.57 16.20
CA ASP A 65 -3.26 -8.80 15.43
C ASP A 65 -2.64 -8.73 14.02
N THR A 66 -2.40 -7.53 13.47
CA THR A 66 -1.93 -7.38 12.09
C THR A 66 -0.75 -6.41 11.94
N LEU A 67 0.12 -6.68 10.97
CA LEU A 67 1.23 -5.80 10.58
C LEU A 67 0.82 -4.71 9.59
N ASP A 68 -0.29 -4.92 8.86
CA ASP A 68 -0.85 -4.00 7.85
C ASP A 68 0.18 -3.44 6.84
N LEU A 69 1.14 -4.29 6.42
CA LEU A 69 2.22 -3.86 5.53
C LEU A 69 1.84 -4.03 4.07
N THR A 70 2.11 -3.03 3.26
CA THR A 70 1.99 -3.15 1.79
C THR A 70 3.26 -3.73 1.18
N LEU A 71 3.16 -4.30 -0.04
CA LEU A 71 4.33 -4.84 -0.76
C LEU A 71 5.47 -3.84 -0.92
N ASP A 72 5.14 -2.57 -1.20
CA ASP A 72 6.15 -1.53 -1.40
C ASP A 72 6.87 -1.15 -0.10
N MET A 73 6.18 -1.19 1.04
CA MET A 73 6.83 -1.05 2.36
C MET A 73 7.84 -2.17 2.60
N ILE A 74 7.47 -3.42 2.31
CA ILE A 74 8.38 -4.56 2.45
C ILE A 74 9.60 -4.38 1.54
N ARG A 75 9.42 -3.92 0.30
CA ARG A 75 10.55 -3.62 -0.61
C ARG A 75 11.47 -2.55 -0.04
N ILE A 76 10.92 -1.45 0.50
CA ILE A 76 11.69 -0.37 1.11
C ILE A 76 12.49 -0.88 2.31
N PHE A 77 11.85 -1.64 3.20
CA PHE A 77 12.53 -2.20 4.37
C PHE A 77 13.67 -3.15 3.98
N VAL A 78 13.47 -3.99 2.97
CA VAL A 78 14.54 -4.88 2.47
C VAL A 78 15.70 -4.08 1.86
N ILE A 79 15.42 -2.98 1.14
CA ILE A 79 16.48 -2.11 0.63
C ILE A 79 17.26 -1.47 1.79
N HIS A 80 16.56 -0.99 2.81
CA HIS A 80 17.19 -0.39 3.98
C HIS A 80 18.06 -1.38 4.76
N ASP A 81 17.55 -2.59 4.97
CA ASP A 81 18.28 -3.67 5.66
C ASP A 81 19.56 -4.02 4.92
N ARG A 82 19.49 -4.14 3.57
CA ARG A 82 20.68 -4.36 2.73
C ARG A 82 21.66 -3.19 2.72
N ALA A 83 21.20 -1.97 2.98
CA ALA A 83 22.05 -0.80 3.17
C ALA A 83 22.67 -0.72 4.57
N GLY A 84 22.38 -1.68 5.47
CA GLY A 84 22.92 -1.75 6.83
C GLY A 84 22.22 -0.83 7.84
N LEU A 85 21.02 -0.32 7.53
CA LEU A 85 20.31 0.62 8.40
C LEU A 85 19.75 -0.01 9.69
N TYR A 86 19.69 -1.34 9.76
CA TYR A 86 19.06 -2.07 10.86
C TYR A 86 19.98 -3.04 11.59
N ASP A 87 21.28 -3.05 11.32
CA ASP A 87 22.23 -3.94 11.99
C ASP A 87 22.39 -3.64 13.48
#